data_AF-A0A950EPB4-F1
#
_entry.id   AF-A0A950EPB4-F1
#
_cell.length_a   1.000
_cell.length_b   1.000
_cell.length_c   1.000
_cell.angle_alpha   90.00
_cell.angle_beta   90.00
_cell.angle_gamma   90.00
#
_symmetry.space_group_name_H-M   'P 1'
#
loop_
_entity.id
_entity.type
_entity.pdbx_description
1 polymer ?
#
loop_
_entity_poly.entity_id
_entity_poly.type
_entity_poly.pdbx_seq_one_letter_code
_entity_poly.pdbx_strand_id
1 'polypeptide(L)'
;MKSQGFYPDAPMGDPPEVDMHRSSRDPQQLRPKLETWLGGLLPAEAEPKVPDLEATSANGMSSETILFTAEWNEGGTARREQLVARVAPDPSDVPVFPSYDLARQFEVIRLVGELSAVPVPRVWWSDAQGTATGVPLFVMERVDGTVPPDVMPYTFGDNWLFDATPEQQRSLQDSTVEVLANL
;
A
#
# COMPACT_ATOMS: atom_id res chain seq x y z
N MET A 1 -60.20 5.24 -3.97
CA MET A 1 -59.81 6.30 -3.02
C MET A 1 -58.30 6.17 -2.82
N LYS A 2 -57.52 7.08 -3.42
CA LYS A 2 -56.04 7.06 -3.41
C LYS A 2 -55.57 7.75 -2.13
N SER A 3 -54.72 7.12 -1.32
CA SER A 3 -53.98 7.80 -0.24
C SER A 3 -52.56 8.09 -0.72
N GLN A 4 -52.26 9.37 -0.89
CA GLN A 4 -50.92 9.90 -1.11
C GLN A 4 -50.19 9.91 0.24
N GLY A 5 -49.04 9.24 0.31
CA GLY A 5 -48.01 9.49 1.32
C GLY A 5 -46.94 10.35 0.68
N PHE A 6 -46.85 11.61 1.11
CA PHE A 6 -45.88 12.59 0.66
C PHE A 6 -44.63 12.43 1.55
N TYR A 7 -43.57 11.80 1.05
CA TYR A 7 -42.22 12.01 1.59
C TYR A 7 -41.57 13.08 0.71
N PRO A 8 -41.10 14.21 1.24
CA PRO A 8 -40.32 15.14 0.44
C PRO A 8 -38.98 14.50 0.13
N ASP A 9 -38.60 14.50 -1.16
CA ASP A 9 -37.25 14.23 -1.64
C ASP A 9 -36.31 15.29 -1.04
N ALA A 10 -35.70 14.96 0.11
CA ALA A 10 -34.53 15.70 0.55
C ALA A 10 -33.37 15.31 -0.38
N PRO A 11 -32.62 16.28 -0.93
CA PRO A 11 -31.41 15.95 -1.65
C PRO A 11 -30.50 15.19 -0.69
N MET A 12 -30.18 13.93 -1.01
CA MET A 12 -29.03 13.25 -0.43
C MET A 12 -27.84 14.11 -0.83
N GLY A 13 -27.39 14.97 0.08
CA GLY A 13 -26.11 15.65 -0.08
C GLY A 13 -25.05 14.59 -0.34
N ASP A 14 -24.07 14.93 -1.19
CA ASP A 14 -22.96 14.03 -1.47
C ASP A 14 -22.45 13.47 -0.13
N PRO A 15 -22.26 12.14 -0.03
CA PRO A 15 -21.65 11.58 1.17
C PRO A 15 -20.35 12.36 1.38
N PRO A 16 -20.07 12.84 2.61
CA PRO A 16 -18.82 13.54 2.85
C PRO A 16 -17.71 12.63 2.33
N GLU A 17 -16.79 13.18 1.53
CA GLU A 17 -15.52 12.53 1.25
C GLU A 17 -14.88 12.25 2.61
N VAL A 18 -15.07 11.03 3.11
CA VAL A 18 -14.39 10.55 4.29
C VAL A 18 -13.00 10.24 3.79
N ASP A 19 -12.20 11.29 3.72
CA ASP A 19 -10.78 11.19 3.44
C ASP A 19 -10.17 10.51 4.67
N MET A 20 -10.22 9.17 4.66
CA MET A 20 -9.91 8.32 5.79
C MET A 20 -8.38 8.20 5.89
N HIS A 21 -7.72 9.34 6.14
CA HIS A 21 -6.30 9.42 6.46
C HIS A 21 -6.11 8.97 7.90
N ARG A 22 -5.72 7.71 8.07
CA ARG A 22 -5.46 7.08 9.37
C ARG A 22 -3.99 6.74 9.59
N SER A 23 -3.08 7.21 8.75
CA SER A 23 -1.66 7.18 9.14
C SER A 23 -1.43 8.25 10.22
N SER A 24 -1.06 7.82 11.42
CA SER A 24 -0.67 8.70 12.52
C SER A 24 0.72 9.32 12.33
N ARG A 25 1.47 8.86 11.31
CA ARG A 25 2.87 9.26 11.07
C ARG A 25 2.97 10.53 10.23
N ASP A 26 3.62 11.53 10.81
CA ASP A 26 3.98 12.80 10.18
C ASP A 26 5.10 12.60 9.13
N PRO A 27 4.85 12.86 7.83
CA PRO A 27 5.84 12.73 6.77
C PRO A 27 7.14 13.52 7.00
N GLN A 28 7.03 14.72 7.58
CA GLN A 28 8.17 15.61 7.83
C GLN A 28 9.08 15.04 8.92
N GLN A 29 8.53 14.32 9.90
CA GLN A 29 9.30 13.64 10.94
C GLN A 29 9.87 12.30 10.48
N LEU A 30 9.19 11.62 9.56
CA LEU A 30 9.58 10.31 9.05
C LEU A 30 10.74 10.40 8.06
N ARG A 31 10.72 11.40 7.18
CA ARG A 31 11.73 11.60 6.12
C ARG A 31 13.18 11.51 6.62
N PRO A 32 13.64 12.28 7.62
CA PRO A 32 15.03 12.22 8.06
C PRO A 32 15.41 10.86 8.69
N LYS A 33 14.44 10.15 9.28
CA LYS A 33 14.68 8.81 9.83
C LYS A 33 14.89 7.78 8.72
N LEU A 34 14.09 7.85 7.65
CA LEU A 34 14.27 7.00 6.48
C LEU A 34 15.60 7.30 5.78
N GLU A 35 15.97 8.57 5.59
CA GLU A 35 17.28 8.91 5.00
C GLU A 35 18.45 8.36 5.84
N THR A 36 18.37 8.48 7.17
CA THR A 36 19.37 7.92 8.09
C THR A 36 19.45 6.39 7.99
N TRP A 37 18.29 5.73 7.98
CA TRP A 37 18.20 4.28 7.88
C TRP A 37 18.74 3.77 6.54
N LEU A 38 18.36 4.40 5.42
CA LEU A 38 18.90 4.11 4.10
C LEU A 38 20.42 4.32 4.05
N GLY A 39 20.94 5.36 4.72
CA GLY A 39 22.37 5.61 4.83
C GLY A 39 23.14 4.51 5.57
N GLY A 40 22.47 3.74 6.44
CA GLY A 40 23.04 2.55 7.08
C GLY A 40 22.98 1.28 6.23
N LEU A 41 22.14 1.25 5.19
CA LEU A 41 21.96 0.11 4.29
C LEU A 41 22.77 0.23 2.99
N LEU A 42 22.96 1.47 2.53
CA LEU A 42 23.62 1.79 1.27
C LEU A 42 25.13 2.05 1.48
N PRO A 43 25.94 2.04 0.40
CA PRO A 43 27.34 2.44 0.46
C PRO A 43 27.54 3.83 1.06
N ALA A 44 28.72 4.10 1.66
CA ALA A 44 28.99 5.35 2.39
C ALA A 44 28.83 6.61 1.52
N GLU A 45 29.13 6.51 0.22
CA GLU A 45 29.03 7.60 -0.75
C GLU A 45 27.64 7.73 -1.40
N ALA A 46 26.66 6.95 -0.94
CA ALA A 46 25.34 6.89 -1.58
C ALA A 46 24.48 8.14 -1.35
N GLU A 47 24.72 8.88 -0.26
CA GLU A 47 24.03 10.13 0.08
C GLU A 47 22.49 10.08 -0.13
N PRO A 48 21.77 9.10 0.46
CA PRO A 48 20.38 8.89 0.14
C PRO A 48 19.47 10.07 0.51
N LYS A 49 18.47 10.30 -0.33
CA LYS A 49 17.43 11.33 -0.18
C LYS A 49 16.05 10.76 -0.38
N VAL A 50 15.08 11.35 0.31
CA VAL A 50 13.66 11.01 0.18
C VAL A 50 12.89 12.28 -0.20
N PRO A 51 12.87 12.67 -1.49
CA PRO A 51 12.26 13.94 -1.93
C PRO A 51 10.74 13.95 -1.81
N ASP A 52 10.09 12.81 -2.03
CA ASP A 52 8.64 12.64 -1.97
C ASP A 52 8.30 11.58 -0.93
N LEU A 53 7.34 11.88 -0.06
CA LEU A 53 6.85 10.94 0.94
C LEU A 53 5.39 11.24 1.26
N GLU A 54 4.56 10.21 1.19
CA GLU A 54 3.15 10.24 1.48
C GLU A 54 2.80 9.03 2.32
N ALA A 55 2.23 9.25 3.51
CA ALA A 55 1.73 8.17 4.35
C ALA A 55 0.24 8.01 4.06
N THR A 56 -0.17 6.86 3.51
CA THR A 56 -1.54 6.60 3.06
C THR A 56 -2.15 5.39 3.75
N SER A 57 -3.47 5.41 3.92
CA SER A 57 -4.24 4.27 4.44
C SER A 57 -5.36 3.84 3.48
N ALA A 58 -5.11 3.94 2.17
CA ALA A 58 -6.17 3.85 1.16
C ALA A 58 -6.91 2.49 1.14
N ASN A 59 -6.25 1.36 1.35
CA ASN A 59 -6.85 0.01 1.19
C ASN A 59 -6.40 -1.02 2.23
N GLY A 60 -6.49 -0.70 3.53
CA GLY A 60 -6.22 -1.72 4.54
C GLY A 60 -6.22 -1.23 5.97
N MET A 61 -7.05 -1.85 6.81
CA MET A 61 -7.06 -1.59 8.26
C MET A 61 -5.95 -2.32 9.01
N SER A 62 -5.21 -3.23 8.35
CA SER A 62 -4.27 -4.13 9.03
C SER A 62 -2.84 -3.62 9.14
N SER A 63 -2.38 -2.72 8.26
CA SER A 63 -1.02 -2.18 8.29
C SER A 63 -0.99 -0.83 7.59
N GLU A 64 -0.07 0.04 7.99
CA GLU A 64 0.13 1.32 7.33
C GLU A 64 1.01 1.16 6.09
N THR A 65 0.71 1.96 5.07
CA THR A 65 1.44 1.99 3.80
C THR A 65 2.04 3.37 3.60
N ILE A 66 3.33 3.44 3.31
CA ILE A 66 4.03 4.69 3.08
C ILE A 66 4.60 4.65 1.67
N LEU A 67 4.14 5.57 0.83
CA LEU A 67 4.65 5.76 -0.53
C LEU A 67 5.78 6.78 -0.46
N PHE A 68 6.92 6.49 -1.07
CA PHE A 68 8.03 7.43 -1.09
C PHE A 68 8.94 7.23 -2.30
N THR A 69 9.64 8.29 -2.69
CA THR A 69 10.74 8.22 -3.65
C THR A 69 12.04 8.10 -2.87
N ALA A 70 12.93 7.17 -3.24
CA ALA A 70 14.31 7.15 -2.75
C ALA A 70 15.28 7.49 -3.89
N GLU A 71 16.21 8.39 -3.62
CA GLU A 71 17.30 8.75 -4.52
C GLU A 71 18.64 8.49 -3.85
N TRP A 72 19.60 7.91 -4.55
CA TRP A 72 20.95 7.68 -4.03
C TRP A 72 21.97 7.48 -5.16
N ASN A 73 23.26 7.58 -4.83
CA ASN A 73 24.35 7.23 -5.73
C ASN A 73 24.80 5.79 -5.53
N GLU A 74 24.94 5.02 -6.60
CA GLU A 74 25.46 3.66 -6.58
C GLU A 74 26.57 3.52 -7.62
N GLY A 75 27.82 3.36 -7.18
CA GLY A 75 28.96 3.23 -8.07
C GLY A 75 29.14 4.41 -9.04
N GLY A 76 28.83 5.64 -8.59
CA GLY A 76 28.87 6.85 -9.43
C GLY A 76 27.66 7.04 -10.35
N THR A 77 26.64 6.19 -10.25
CA THR A 77 25.38 6.31 -10.99
C THR A 77 24.27 6.76 -10.06
N ALA A 78 23.57 7.83 -10.42
CA ALA A 78 22.38 8.26 -9.69
C ALA A 78 21.23 7.25 -9.91
N ARG A 79 20.61 6.81 -8.83
CA ARG A 79 19.42 5.96 -8.81
C ARG A 79 18.26 6.72 -8.21
N ARG A 80 17.07 6.46 -8.75
CA ARG A 80 15.80 6.96 -8.25
C ARG A 80 14.77 5.85 -8.37
N GLU A 81 14.13 5.50 -7.27
CA GLU A 81 13.14 4.42 -7.22
C GLU A 81 11.88 4.91 -6.50
N GLN A 82 10.71 4.53 -7.02
CA GLN A 82 9.43 4.72 -6.33
C GLN A 82 9.14 3.47 -5.49
N LEU A 83 8.92 3.67 -4.20
CA LEU A 83 8.90 2.61 -3.21
C LEU A 83 7.65 2.69 -2.33
N VAL A 84 7.33 1.54 -1.74
CA VAL A 84 6.26 1.35 -0.77
C VAL A 84 6.85 0.71 0.47
N ALA A 85 6.71 1.34 1.64
CA ALA A 85 6.96 0.69 2.91
C ALA A 85 5.64 0.17 3.49
N ARG A 86 5.60 -1.12 3.82
CA ARG A 86 4.56 -1.69 4.67
C ARG A 86 5.05 -1.67 6.11
N VAL A 87 4.34 -0.95 6.97
CA VAL A 87 4.75 -0.66 8.35
C VAL A 87 3.78 -1.33 9.32
N ALA A 88 4.30 -1.90 10.40
CA ALA A 88 3.47 -2.46 11.45
C ALA A 88 2.60 -1.33 12.05
N PRO A 89 1.36 -1.62 12.48
CA PRO A 89 0.53 -0.61 13.14
C PRO A 89 1.23 -0.06 14.38
N ASP A 90 0.96 1.20 14.72
CA ASP A 90 1.46 1.77 15.97
C ASP A 90 0.88 1.00 17.17
N PRO A 91 1.64 0.77 18.25
CA PRO A 91 1.11 0.13 19.45
C PRO A 91 -0.09 0.87 20.08
N SER A 92 -0.26 2.16 19.78
CA SER A 92 -1.41 2.97 20.19
C SER A 92 -2.64 2.83 19.27
N ASP A 93 -2.50 2.18 18.11
CA ASP A 93 -3.60 1.87 17.22
C ASP A 93 -4.38 0.64 17.72
N VAL A 94 -5.52 0.37 17.07
CA VAL A 94 -6.30 -0.85 17.28
C VAL A 94 -5.97 -1.83 16.15
N PRO A 95 -4.97 -2.73 16.33
CA PRO A 95 -4.56 -3.64 15.27
C PRO A 95 -5.63 -4.69 14.97
N VAL A 96 -5.70 -5.10 13.70
CA VAL A 96 -6.58 -6.19 13.26
C VAL A 96 -6.08 -7.55 13.74
N PHE A 97 -4.75 -7.76 13.72
CA PHE A 97 -4.12 -9.02 14.11
C PHE A 97 -3.46 -8.93 15.50
N PRO A 98 -3.40 -10.04 16.25
CA PRO A 98 -2.74 -10.06 17.56
C PRO A 98 -1.21 -9.90 17.48
N SER A 99 -0.60 -10.17 16.33
CA SER A 99 0.84 -10.06 16.10
C SER A 99 1.15 -9.85 14.62
N TYR A 100 2.25 -9.15 14.33
CA TYR A 100 2.72 -8.87 12.97
C TYR A 100 4.15 -9.39 12.78
N ASP A 101 4.32 -10.31 11.84
CA ASP A 101 5.64 -10.78 11.38
C ASP A 101 5.90 -10.27 9.96
N LEU A 102 6.37 -9.02 9.89
CA LEU A 102 6.64 -8.35 8.61
C LEU A 102 7.90 -8.90 7.91
N ALA A 103 8.86 -9.43 8.67
CA ALA A 103 10.02 -10.10 8.10
C ALA A 103 9.59 -11.37 7.34
N ARG A 104 8.65 -12.14 7.90
CA ARG A 104 8.08 -13.29 7.20
C ARG A 104 7.29 -12.89 5.96
N GLN A 105 6.53 -11.79 6.00
CA GLN A 105 5.83 -11.29 4.81
C GLN A 105 6.82 -10.90 3.70
N PHE A 106 7.91 -10.20 4.04
CA PHE A 106 9.00 -9.87 3.12
C PHE A 106 9.61 -11.14 2.47
N GLU A 107 9.95 -12.15 3.28
CA GLU A 107 10.54 -13.40 2.76
C GLU A 107 9.59 -14.18 1.87
N VAL A 108 8.29 -14.22 2.20
CA VAL A 108 7.29 -14.87 1.34
C VAL A 108 7.23 -14.18 -0.02
N ILE A 109 7.15 -12.84 -0.06
CA ILE A 109 7.09 -12.10 -1.32
C ILE A 109 8.37 -12.33 -2.13
N ARG A 110 9.55 -12.28 -1.49
CA ARG A 110 10.84 -12.55 -2.14
C ARG A 110 10.87 -13.94 -2.78
N LEU A 111 10.49 -14.97 -2.02
CA LEU A 111 10.51 -16.36 -2.49
C LEU A 111 9.48 -16.62 -3.58
N VAL A 112 8.29 -16.03 -3.50
CA VAL A 112 7.29 -16.13 -4.59
C VAL A 112 7.85 -15.55 -5.88
N GLY A 113 8.51 -14.38 -5.83
CA GLY A 113 9.13 -13.75 -7.00
C GLY A 113 10.33 -14.52 -7.56
N GLU A 114 11.06 -15.28 -6.73
CA GLU A 114 12.21 -16.08 -7.16
C GLU A 114 11.81 -17.47 -7.69
N LEU A 115 10.75 -18.07 -7.15
CA LEU A 115 10.43 -19.49 -7.34
C LEU A 115 9.19 -19.73 -8.21
N SER A 116 8.44 -18.69 -8.56
CA SER A 116 7.23 -18.80 -9.37
C SER A 116 7.18 -17.75 -10.48
N ALA A 117 6.20 -17.87 -11.37
CA ALA A 117 5.89 -16.85 -12.37
C ALA A 117 4.86 -15.81 -11.88
N VAL A 118 4.44 -15.90 -10.60
CA VAL A 118 3.41 -15.01 -10.05
C VAL A 118 3.97 -13.59 -9.93
N PRO A 119 3.28 -12.58 -10.49
CA PRO A 119 3.74 -11.20 -10.41
C PRO A 119 3.61 -10.70 -8.98
N VAL A 120 4.76 -10.42 -8.36
CA VAL A 120 4.86 -9.78 -7.05
C VAL A 120 5.85 -8.61 -7.10
N PRO A 121 5.67 -7.57 -6.27
CA PRO A 121 6.63 -6.48 -6.20
C PRO A 121 8.02 -6.99 -5.79
N ARG A 122 9.07 -6.52 -6.46
CA ARG A 122 10.44 -6.66 -5.97
C ARG A 122 10.55 -6.04 -4.59
N VAL A 123 11.01 -6.83 -3.62
CA VAL A 123 11.34 -6.34 -2.28
C VAL A 123 12.78 -5.83 -2.23
N TRP A 124 13.01 -4.78 -1.43
CA TRP A 124 14.31 -4.11 -1.32
C TRP A 124 14.97 -4.36 0.03
N TRP A 125 14.28 -4.00 1.11
CA TRP A 125 14.85 -4.01 2.46
C TRP A 125 13.82 -4.43 3.50
N SER A 126 14.28 -5.04 4.58
CA SER A 126 13.47 -5.35 5.75
C SER A 126 14.12 -4.76 7.00
N ASP A 127 13.31 -4.13 7.86
CA ASP A 127 13.70 -3.66 9.17
C ASP A 127 12.80 -4.32 10.22
N ALA A 128 13.21 -5.51 10.65
CA ALA A 128 12.48 -6.30 11.64
C ALA A 128 12.51 -5.69 13.05
N GLN A 129 13.44 -4.76 13.32
CA GLN A 129 13.65 -4.17 14.64
C GLN A 129 12.99 -2.78 14.76
N GLY A 130 12.51 -2.21 13.65
CA GLY A 130 11.89 -0.90 13.62
C GLY A 130 12.84 0.25 13.85
N THR A 131 14.11 0.08 13.51
CA THR A 131 15.13 1.14 13.58
C THR A 131 14.75 2.40 12.79
N ALA A 132 14.01 2.27 11.69
CA ALA A 132 13.60 3.37 10.83
C ALA A 132 12.38 4.14 11.38
N THR A 133 11.39 3.44 11.93
CA THR A 133 10.07 4.04 12.22
C THR A 133 9.58 3.83 13.65
N GLY A 134 10.35 3.13 14.48
CA GLY A 134 9.97 2.70 15.83
C GLY A 134 9.25 1.35 15.87
N VAL A 135 8.78 0.85 14.73
CA VAL A 135 8.13 -0.46 14.58
C VAL A 135 8.61 -1.17 13.31
N PRO A 136 8.46 -2.50 13.21
CA PRO A 136 8.94 -3.23 12.05
C PRO A 136 8.35 -2.71 10.74
N LEU A 137 9.13 -2.82 9.65
CA LEU A 137 8.67 -2.56 8.30
C LEU A 137 9.41 -3.41 7.26
N PHE A 138 8.89 -3.41 6.04
CA PHE A 138 9.69 -3.75 4.87
C PHE A 138 9.35 -2.81 3.70
N VAL A 139 10.29 -2.71 2.75
CA VAL A 139 10.21 -1.86 1.57
C VAL A 139 10.17 -2.73 0.32
N MET A 140 9.27 -2.36 -0.59
CA MET A 140 9.12 -2.97 -1.92
C MET A 140 8.97 -1.90 -2.98
N GLU A 141 9.11 -2.28 -4.25
CA GLU A 141 8.82 -1.38 -5.36
C GLU A 141 7.35 -0.95 -5.37
N ARG A 142 7.11 0.27 -5.86
CA ARG A 142 5.77 0.72 -6.21
C ARG A 142 5.40 0.16 -7.59
N VAL A 143 4.32 -0.62 -7.62
CA VAL A 143 3.69 -1.06 -8.87
C VAL A 143 2.48 -0.19 -9.12
N ASP A 144 2.46 0.53 -10.24
CA ASP A 144 1.30 1.32 -10.65
C ASP A 144 0.21 0.39 -11.21
N GLY A 145 -1.03 0.61 -10.76
CA GLY A 145 -2.18 -0.18 -11.16
C GLY A 145 -3.46 0.27 -10.49
N THR A 146 -4.55 -0.40 -10.83
CA THR A 146 -5.87 -0.18 -10.24
C THR A 146 -6.35 -1.44 -9.56
N VAL A 147 -6.85 -1.31 -8.33
CA VAL A 147 -7.46 -2.40 -7.57
C VAL A 147 -8.98 -2.20 -7.52
N PRO A 148 -9.79 -3.27 -7.46
CA PRO A 148 -11.21 -3.13 -7.15
C PRO A 148 -11.37 -2.45 -5.78
N PRO A 149 -12.18 -1.38 -5.66
CA PRO A 149 -12.27 -0.62 -4.42
C PRO A 149 -12.97 -1.40 -3.29
N ASP A 150 -12.50 -1.20 -2.06
CA ASP A 150 -13.17 -1.70 -0.85
C ASP A 150 -14.14 -0.66 -0.26
N VAL A 151 -13.94 0.63 -0.55
CA VAL A 151 -14.74 1.75 -0.03
C VAL A 151 -15.12 2.71 -1.16
N MET A 152 -16.38 2.85 -1.53
CA MET A 152 -17.46 1.88 -1.27
C MET A 152 -17.12 0.54 -1.97
N PRO A 153 -17.63 -0.61 -1.48
CA PRO A 153 -17.29 -1.91 -2.05
C PRO A 153 -17.55 -1.96 -3.56
N TYR A 154 -16.64 -2.56 -4.34
CA TYR A 154 -16.71 -2.60 -5.81
C TYR A 154 -18.03 -3.17 -6.37
N THR A 155 -18.80 -3.89 -5.56
CA THR A 155 -20.12 -4.42 -5.92
C THR A 155 -21.24 -3.38 -5.94
N PHE A 156 -20.98 -2.15 -5.47
CA PHE A 156 -21.99 -1.10 -5.31
C PHE A 156 -22.15 -0.22 -6.55
N GLY A 157 -21.36 -0.43 -7.60
CA GLY A 157 -21.39 0.42 -8.80
C GLY A 157 -20.33 1.52 -8.79
N ASP A 158 -20.37 2.35 -9.84
CA ASP A 158 -19.54 3.55 -10.02
C ASP A 158 -18.02 3.30 -9.83
N ASN A 159 -17.53 2.19 -10.39
CA ASN A 159 -16.11 1.86 -10.36
C ASN A 159 -15.71 1.03 -11.59
N TRP A 160 -14.41 1.07 -11.89
CA TRP A 160 -13.85 0.51 -13.11
C TRP A 160 -14.15 -0.97 -13.33
N LEU A 161 -14.26 -1.77 -12.26
CA LEU A 161 -14.53 -3.20 -12.39
C LEU A 161 -16.02 -3.45 -12.62
N PHE A 162 -16.88 -2.77 -11.88
CA PHE A 162 -18.33 -2.89 -12.03
C PHE A 162 -18.78 -2.45 -13.44
N ASP A 163 -18.21 -1.37 -13.94
CA ASP A 163 -18.57 -0.77 -15.24
C ASP A 163 -17.91 -1.49 -16.44
N ALA A 164 -16.99 -2.42 -16.18
CA ALA A 164 -16.35 -3.24 -17.22
C ALA A 164 -17.34 -4.22 -17.87
N THR A 165 -17.06 -4.67 -19.09
CA THR A 165 -17.90 -5.68 -19.76
C THR A 165 -17.81 -7.03 -19.03
N PRO A 166 -18.82 -7.91 -19.16
CA PRO A 166 -18.76 -9.25 -18.58
C PRO A 166 -17.51 -10.05 -18.99
N GLU A 167 -17.03 -9.87 -20.22
CA GLU A 167 -15.81 -10.51 -20.72
C GLU A 167 -14.56 -9.97 -20.02
N GLN A 168 -14.49 -8.66 -19.76
CA GLN A 168 -13.38 -8.04 -19.04
C GLN A 168 -13.35 -8.47 -17.58
N GLN A 169 -14.50 -8.48 -16.90
CA GLN A 169 -14.62 -9.00 -15.53
C GLN A 169 -14.18 -10.46 -15.46
N ARG A 170 -14.62 -11.28 -16.43
CA ARG A 170 -14.25 -12.69 -16.49
C ARG A 170 -12.76 -12.89 -16.75
N SER A 171 -12.16 -12.08 -17.61
CA SER A 171 -10.71 -12.11 -17.87
C SER A 171 -9.90 -11.82 -16.60
N LEU A 172 -10.29 -10.80 -15.82
CA LEU A 172 -9.66 -10.49 -14.53
C LEU A 172 -9.81 -11.66 -13.55
N GLN A 173 -11.00 -12.24 -13.45
CA GLN A 173 -11.28 -13.37 -12.59
C GLN A 173 -10.40 -14.58 -12.95
N ASP A 174 -10.40 -14.98 -14.22
CA ASP A 174 -9.64 -16.15 -14.69
C ASP A 174 -8.13 -15.95 -14.47
N SER A 175 -7.61 -14.75 -14.78
CA SER A 175 -6.20 -14.42 -14.54
C SER A 175 -5.82 -14.45 -13.06
N THR A 176 -6.73 -14.00 -12.18
CA THR A 176 -6.52 -14.02 -10.73
C THR A 176 -6.53 -15.45 -10.18
N VAL A 177 -7.44 -16.31 -10.68
CA VAL A 177 -7.48 -17.73 -10.32
C VAL A 177 -6.23 -18.46 -10.83
N GLU A 178 -5.74 -18.13 -12.02
CA GLU A 178 -4.50 -18.67 -12.55
C GLU A 178 -3.28 -18.28 -11.70
N VAL A 179 -3.22 -17.05 -11.18
CA VAL A 179 -2.20 -16.65 -10.20
C VAL A 179 -2.24 -17.55 -8.96
N LEU A 180 -3.43 -17.78 -8.38
CA LEU A 180 -3.57 -18.65 -7.20
C LEU A 180 -3.16 -20.10 -7.48
N ALA A 181 -3.42 -20.60 -8.69
CA ALA A 181 -3.03 -21.96 -9.08
C ALA A 181 -1.52 -22.15 -9.24
N ASN A 182 -0.77 -21.05 -9.46
CA ASN A 182 0.67 -21.03 -9.67
C ASN A 182 1.48 -20.65 -8.41
N LEU A 183 0.82 -20.42 -7.27
CA LEU A 183 1.44 -20.14 -5.97
C LEU A 183 1.93 -21.40 -5.24
#